data_AF-A0A9E2I4Z8-F1
#
_entry.id   AF-A0A9E2I4Z8-F1
#
_cell.length_a   1.000
_cell.length_b   1.000
_cell.length_c   1.000
_cell.angle_alpha   90.00
_cell.angle_beta   90.00
_cell.angle_gamma   90.00
#
_symmetry.space_group_name_H-M   'P 1'
#
loop_
_entity.id
_entity.type
_entity.pdbx_description
1 polymer ?
#
loop_
_entity_poly.entity_id
_entity_poly.type
_entity_poly.pdbx_seq_one_letter_code
_entity_poly.pdbx_strand_id
1 'polypeptide(L)' 'MNIYLGCPIWSFRGWVGNFYPHGTKPGDFLREYTRRLTTVEGNTTFYAIPPKKTIESWVAEMPEGFHFCPKLPRAI' A
#
# COMPACT_ATOMS: atom_id res chain seq x y z
N MET A 1 -8.18 -8.19 20.87
CA MET A 1 -7.34 -8.76 19.79
C MET A 1 -7.50 -7.85 18.58
N ASN A 2 -6.41 -7.29 18.07
CA ASN A 2 -6.46 -6.41 16.90
C ASN A 2 -6.27 -7.25 15.64
N ILE A 3 -7.21 -7.15 14.71
CA ILE A 3 -7.17 -7.85 13.42
C ILE A 3 -6.95 -6.79 12.34
N TYR A 4 -5.95 -7.01 11.49
CA TYR A 4 -5.66 -6.13 10.36
C TYR A 4 -5.95 -6.89 9.05
N LEU A 5 -6.70 -6.26 8.16
CA LEU A 5 -7.10 -6.84 6.88
C LEU A 5 -6.48 -6.06 5.72
N GLY A 6 -5.91 -6.78 4.77
CA GLY A 6 -5.14 -6.22 3.66
C GLY A 6 -4.85 -7.23 2.54
N CYS A 7 -4.29 -6.72 1.44
CA CYS A 7 -3.87 -7.45 0.26
C CYS A 7 -2.34 -7.30 0.05
N PRO A 8 -1.70 -8.16 -0.76
CA PRO A 8 -0.27 -8.06 -1.09
C PRO A 8 0.03 -7.01 -2.18
N ILE A 9 -0.90 -6.08 -2.42
CA ILE A 9 -0.81 -5.06 -3.45
C ILE A 9 -1.83 -3.94 -3.19
N TRP A 10 -1.45 -2.70 -3.47
CA TRP A 10 -2.37 -1.55 -3.59
C TRP A 10 -2.40 -0.96 -5.01
N SER A 11 -1.41 -1.26 -5.85
CA SER A 11 -1.24 -0.62 -7.16
C SER A 11 -1.97 -1.31 -8.33
N PHE A 12 -2.94 -2.19 -8.03
CA PHE A 12 -3.62 -2.99 -9.05
C PHE A 12 -4.67 -2.16 -9.83
N ARG A 13 -4.40 -1.87 -11.11
CA ARG A 13 -5.28 -1.04 -11.96
C ARG A 13 -6.66 -1.64 -12.20
N GLY A 14 -6.81 -2.97 -12.16
CA GLY A 14 -8.09 -3.65 -12.38
C GLY A 14 -9.15 -3.37 -11.31
N TRP A 15 -8.77 -2.67 -10.24
CA TRP A 15 -9.69 -2.24 -9.18
C TRP A 15 -10.41 -0.92 -9.49
N VAL A 16 -9.96 -0.14 -10.48
CA VAL A 16 -10.60 1.13 -10.86
C VAL A 16 -12.01 0.89 -11.39
N GLY A 17 -13.00 1.54 -10.78
CA GLY A 17 -14.42 1.38 -11.10
C GLY A 17 -15.14 0.29 -10.31
N ASN A 18 -14.45 -0.43 -9.42
CA ASN A 18 -15.10 -1.40 -8.52
C ASN A 18 -14.64 -1.17 -7.07
N PHE A 19 -13.36 -1.44 -6.79
CA PHE A 19 -12.79 -1.21 -5.47
C PHE A 19 -12.30 0.24 -5.31
N TYR A 20 -11.68 0.81 -6.35
CA TYR A 20 -11.38 2.24 -6.43
C TYR A 20 -12.48 2.99 -7.18
N PRO A 21 -12.73 4.28 -6.87
CA PRO A 21 -13.66 5.10 -7.63
C PRO A 21 -13.36 5.12 -9.14
N HIS A 22 -14.37 5.41 -9.96
CA HIS A 22 -14.15 5.61 -11.38
C HIS A 22 -13.19 6.78 -11.62
N GLY A 23 -12.21 6.58 -12.51
CA GLY A 23 -11.24 7.62 -12.87
C GLY A 23 -10.09 7.81 -11.88
N THR A 24 -9.96 6.99 -10.84
CA THR A 24 -8.82 7.05 -9.92
C THR A 24 -7.50 6.90 -10.69
N LYS A 25 -6.59 7.86 -10.47
CA LYS A 25 -5.26 7.85 -11.10
C LYS A 25 -4.31 6.95 -10.32
N PRO A 26 -3.28 6.36 -10.96
CA PRO A 26 -2.32 5.50 -10.28
C PRO A 26 -1.63 6.13 -9.06
N GLY A 27 -1.43 7.45 -9.07
CA GLY A 27 -0.84 8.18 -7.94
C GLY A 27 -1.75 8.26 -6.71
N ASP A 28 -3.06 8.04 -6.87
CA ASP A 28 -4.04 8.09 -5.78
C ASP A 28 -4.38 6.69 -5.24
N PHE A 29 -3.80 5.62 -5.79
CA PHE A 29 -4.16 4.25 -5.41
C PHE A 29 -3.87 3.94 -3.95
N LEU A 30 -2.74 4.42 -3.41
CA LEU A 30 -2.42 4.18 -2.00
C LEU A 30 -3.43 4.85 -1.09
N ARG A 31 -3.71 6.14 -1.31
CA ARG A 31 -4.77 6.88 -0.62
C ARG A 31 -6.14 6.21 -0.70
N GLU A 32 -6.56 5.72 -1.86
CA GLU A 32 -7.85 5.04 -1.99
C GLU A 32 -7.87 3.67 -1.31
N TYR A 33 -6.74 2.98 -1.30
CA TYR A 33 -6.57 1.72 -0.60
C TYR A 33 -6.66 1.90 0.93
N THR A 34 -5.95 2.89 1.49
CA THR A 34 -5.89 3.15 2.94
C THR A 34 -7.23 3.60 3.53
N ARG A 35 -8.17 4.06 2.71
CA ARG A 35 -9.56 4.37 3.12
C ARG A 35 -10.42 3.12 3.33
N ARG A 36 -10.01 1.95 2.84
CA ARG A 36 -10.83 0.73 2.78
C ARG A 36 -10.26 -0.44 3.57
N LEU A 37 -8.93 -0.49 3.73
CA LEU A 37 -8.20 -1.55 4.40
C LEU A 37 -7.24 -0.96 5.44
N THR A 38 -6.83 -1.79 6.40
CA THR A 38 -6.04 -1.34 7.56
C THR A 38 -4.58 -1.75 7.49
N THR A 39 -4.22 -2.61 6.53
CA THR A 39 -2.83 -3.01 6.29
C THR A 39 -2.59 -3.33 4.82
N VAL A 40 -1.32 -3.37 4.44
CA VAL A 40 -0.87 -3.85 3.13
C VAL A 40 0.41 -4.65 3.28
N GLU A 41 0.49 -5.77 2.56
CA GLU A 41 1.76 -6.49 2.39
C GLU A 41 2.53 -5.88 1.21
N GLY A 42 3.70 -5.32 1.48
CA GLY A 42 4.54 -4.63 0.53
C GLY A 42 5.59 -5.54 -0.09
N ASN A 43 5.48 -5.79 -1.40
CA ASN A 43 6.46 -6.58 -2.15
C ASN A 43 7.69 -5.78 -2.61
N THR A 44 7.61 -4.44 -2.65
CA THR A 44 8.70 -3.59 -3.16
C THR A 44 10.01 -3.86 -2.43
N THR A 45 9.96 -4.01 -1.10
CA THR A 45 11.12 -4.28 -0.24
C THR A 45 11.77 -5.64 -0.49
N PHE A 46 11.05 -6.61 -1.05
CA PHE A 46 11.61 -7.90 -1.43
C PHE A 46 12.66 -7.74 -2.56
N TYR A 47 12.38 -6.86 -3.52
CA TYR A 47 13.22 -6.66 -4.70
C TYR A 47 14.29 -5.59 -4.51
N ALA A 48 13.98 -4.52 -3.78
CA ALA A 48 14.90 -3.41 -3.53
C ALA A 48 14.48 -2.61 -2.30
N ILE A 49 15.44 -1.97 -1.64
CA ILE A 49 15.14 -0.99 -0.59
C ILE A 49 14.66 0.31 -1.28
N PRO A 50 13.42 0.77 -1.06
CA PRO A 50 12.93 2.01 -1.67
C PRO A 50 13.72 3.22 -1.17
N PRO A 51 13.88 4.28 -1.98
CA PRO A 51 14.45 5.54 -1.52
C PRO A 51 13.65 6.12 -0.35
N LYS A 52 14.33 6.81 0.58
CA LYS A 52 13.69 7.46 1.75
C LYS A 52 12.49 8.32 1.35
N LYS A 53 12.61 9.13 0.30
CA LYS A 53 11.53 9.98 -0.23
C LYS A 53 10.28 9.20 -0.64
N THR A 54 10.46 8.00 -1.18
CA THR A 54 9.34 7.12 -1.55
C THR A 54 8.62 6.62 -0.30
N ILE A 55 9.38 6.21 0.72
CA ILE A 55 8.81 5.78 2.02
C ILE A 55 8.06 6.94 2.68
N GLU A 56 8.65 8.15 2.70
CA GLU A 56 8.01 9.36 3.25
C GLU A 56 6.69 9.68 2.53
N SER A 57 6.64 9.53 1.21
CA SER A 57 5.40 9.70 0.44
C SER A 57 4.34 8.69 0.84
N TRP A 58 4.71 7.43 1.06
CA TRP A 58 3.76 6.40 1.50
C TRP A 58 3.22 6.69 2.89
N VAL A 59 4.11 7.06 3.83
CA VAL A 59 3.74 7.44 5.20
C VAL A 59 2.76 8.60 5.20
N ALA A 60 2.94 9.60 4.33
CA ALA A 60 2.03 10.74 4.24
C ALA A 60 0.61 10.38 3.74
N GLU A 61 0.43 9.24 3.06
CA GLU A 61 -0.88 8.76 2.58
C GLU A 61 -1.52 7.71 3.48
N MET A 62 -0.76 7.13 4.41
CA MET A 62 -1.23 6.14 5.37
C MET A 62 -1.72 6.85 6.64
N PRO A 63 -3.02 6.74 6.98
CA PRO A 63 -3.55 7.37 8.20
C PRO A 63 -3.01 6.67 9.45
N GLU A 64 -3.18 7.32 10.60
CA GLU A 64 -2.88 6.73 11.89
C GLU A 64 -3.61 5.37 12.05
N GLY A 65 -2.89 4.37 12.56
CA GLY A 65 -3.41 3.01 12.74
C GLY A 65 -3.38 2.14 11.48
N PHE A 66 -2.97 2.66 10.32
CA PHE A 66 -2.66 1.84 9.15
C PHE A 66 -1.28 1.19 9.32
N HIS A 67 -1.16 -0.10 8.97
CA HIS A 67 0.09 -0.83 9.09
C HIS A 67 0.66 -1.21 7.72
N PHE A 68 1.99 -1.12 7.59
CA PHE A 68 2.72 -1.64 6.43
C PHE A 68 3.45 -2.92 6.84
N CYS A 69 3.24 -4.00 6.09
CA CYS A 69 3.90 -5.29 6.30
C CYS A 69 4.92 -5.52 5.17
N PRO A 70 6.20 -5.15 5.34
CA PRO A 70 7.20 -5.33 4.30
C PRO A 70 7.59 -6.80 4.17
N LYS A 71 7.71 -7.32 2.94
CA LYS A 71 8.50 -8.53 2.72
C LYS A 71 9.96 -8.27 2.99
N LEU A 72 10.63 -9.23 3.63
CA LEU A 72 12.07 -9.20 3.81
C LEU A 72 12.76 -9.13 2.44
N PRO A 73 13.87 -8.37 2.29
CA PRO A 73 14.65 -8.37 1.07
C PRO A 73 15.10 -9.77 0.66
N ARG A 74 15.06 -10.07 -0.64
CA ARG A 74 15.47 -11.39 -1.20
C ARG A 74 16.91 -11.80 -0.84
N ALA A 75 17.77 -10.83 -0.54
CA ALA A 75 19.16 -11.06 -0.21
C ALA A 75 19.41 -11.51 1.23
N ILE A 76 18.37 -11.57 2.07
CA ILE A 76 18.42 -12.03 3.47
C ILE A 76 18.07 -13.51 3.55
#